data_AF-A0A0A1UAR0-F1
#
_entry.id   AF-A0A0A1UAR0-F1
#
_cell.length_a   1.000
_cell.length_b   1.000
_cell.length_c   1.000
_cell.angle_alpha   90.00
_cell.angle_beta   90.00
_cell.angle_gamma   90.00
#
_symmetry.space_group_name_H-M   'P 1'
#
loop_
_entity.id
_entity.type
_entity.pdbx_description
1 polymer ?
#
loop_
_entity_poly.entity_id
_entity_poly.type
_entity_poly.pdbx_seq_one_letter_code
_entity_poly.pdbx_strand_id
1 'polypeptide(L)'
;MATSTNEDIYISRQTAARTQMVGTKEIYTVVKQCNFLIVLNSNLTALDTSDVECILLYDTIDNRPVPYVHCPPIKYKIQEMEEHILTVECKLTVLSSQHEDSLFKVKVILKKEGREIATLISCSIKCTSKLESKKKPKFDSLKSNNEKRIRPSKIVGSNSNSSTPTSESSITTQSLLNTNTILMDEIRKNLNKGYNFPSFEIGFTKFIQLSGLIERPFLRQYYIDSIRAMSGNLICGLDEITSVLGNTPHQSYSNPINPQIRFDIPQNQPLRQTQFCMAQDLPNTMNTPFMN
;
A
#
# COMPACT_ATOMS: atom_id res chain seq x y z
N MET A 1 22.80 26.55 -16.73
CA MET A 1 21.85 26.50 -15.59
C MET A 1 21.94 25.12 -14.98
N ALA A 2 22.50 25.01 -13.78
CA ALA A 2 22.66 23.73 -13.10
C ALA A 2 21.30 23.29 -12.53
N THR A 3 20.73 22.22 -13.06
CA THR A 3 19.57 21.55 -12.46
C THR A 3 20.10 20.69 -11.31
N SER A 4 20.17 21.26 -10.11
CA SER A 4 20.35 20.47 -8.89
C SER A 4 19.12 19.61 -8.71
N THR A 5 19.21 18.32 -9.06
CA THR A 5 18.25 17.32 -8.63
C THR A 5 18.38 17.18 -7.13
N ASN A 6 17.60 17.95 -6.38
CA ASN A 6 17.46 17.78 -4.94
C ASN A 6 16.87 16.39 -4.70
N GLU A 7 17.71 15.41 -4.34
CA GLU A 7 17.27 14.06 -3.93
C GLU A 7 16.41 14.08 -2.65
N ASP A 8 16.30 15.23 -2.01
CA ASP A 8 15.51 15.45 -0.81
C ASP A 8 14.00 15.35 -1.04
N ILE A 9 13.51 15.79 -2.21
CA ILE A 9 12.08 15.83 -2.51
C ILE A 9 11.77 14.74 -3.53
N TYR A 10 10.77 13.91 -3.24
CA TYR A 10 10.41 12.76 -4.06
C TYR A 10 8.90 12.49 -4.06
N ILE A 11 8.43 11.80 -5.10
CA ILE A 11 7.05 11.32 -5.16
C ILE A 11 6.96 10.05 -4.31
N SER A 12 6.29 10.15 -3.15
CA SER A 12 6.11 9.02 -2.23
C SER A 12 4.92 8.14 -2.63
N ARG A 13 3.89 8.74 -3.24
CA ARG A 13 2.68 8.03 -3.64
C ARG A 13 2.03 8.63 -4.87
N GLN A 14 1.49 7.75 -5.71
CA GLN A 14 0.58 8.10 -6.80
C GLN A 14 -0.65 7.19 -6.71
N THR A 15 -1.85 7.76 -6.72
CA THR A 15 -3.08 6.95 -6.75
C THR A 15 -3.57 6.73 -8.19
N ALA A 16 -4.24 5.61 -8.41
CA ALA A 16 -4.84 5.26 -9.68
C ALA A 16 -6.03 4.34 -9.47
N ALA A 17 -6.87 4.22 -10.49
CA ALA A 17 -8.00 3.29 -10.47
C ALA A 17 -7.53 1.83 -10.63
N ARG A 18 -6.41 1.62 -11.32
CA ARG A 18 -5.75 0.32 -11.44
C ARG A 18 -4.26 0.51 -11.69
N THR A 19 -3.44 -0.34 -11.10
CA THR A 19 -2.02 -0.44 -11.40
C THR A 19 -1.75 -1.71 -12.19
N GLN A 20 -0.93 -1.62 -13.24
CA GLN A 20 -0.52 -2.76 -14.05
C GLN A 20 1.00 -2.73 -14.24
N MET A 21 1.65 -3.88 -14.03
CA MET A 21 3.03 -4.09 -14.41
C MET A 21 3.09 -4.58 -15.85
N VAL A 22 3.81 -3.87 -16.72
CA VAL A 22 4.10 -4.29 -18.09
C VAL A 22 5.62 -4.40 -18.22
N GLY A 23 6.13 -5.63 -18.23
CA GLY A 23 7.55 -5.88 -18.08
C GLY A 23 8.04 -5.40 -16.71
N THR A 24 9.04 -4.52 -16.70
CA THR A 24 9.57 -3.88 -15.49
C THR A 24 8.94 -2.53 -15.17
N LYS A 25 8.00 -2.07 -16.00
CA LYS A 25 7.42 -0.72 -15.90
C LYS A 25 6.04 -0.77 -15.26
N GLU A 26 5.87 0.07 -14.25
CA GLU A 26 4.60 0.26 -13.56
C GLU A 26 3.74 1.31 -14.30
N ILE A 27 2.52 0.92 -14.64
CA ILE A 27 1.55 1.75 -15.37
C ILE A 27 0.31 1.97 -14.51
N TYR A 28 0.06 3.24 -14.21
CA TYR A 28 -1.06 3.73 -13.43
C TYR A 28 -2.23 4.08 -14.34
N THR A 29 -3.31 3.33 -14.26
CA THR A 29 -4.53 3.59 -15.03
C THR A 29 -5.41 4.60 -14.29
N VAL A 30 -5.57 5.79 -14.86
CA VAL A 30 -6.44 6.84 -14.32
C VAL A 30 -7.65 7.05 -15.24
N VAL A 31 -8.81 7.27 -14.63
CA VAL A 31 -10.04 7.52 -15.39
C VAL A 31 -10.13 9.01 -15.73
N LYS A 32 -10.40 9.34 -16.99
CA LYS A 32 -10.64 10.70 -17.47
C LYS A 32 -11.67 11.37 -16.57
N GLN A 33 -11.45 12.64 -16.26
CA GLN A 33 -12.34 13.44 -15.42
C GLN A 33 -12.49 12.98 -13.95
N CYS A 34 -11.80 11.92 -13.54
CA CYS A 34 -11.71 11.53 -12.14
C CYS A 34 -10.44 12.11 -11.51
N ASN A 35 -10.52 12.39 -10.23
CA ASN A 35 -9.39 12.86 -9.46
C ASN A 35 -8.48 11.69 -9.10
N PHE A 36 -7.18 11.95 -9.10
CA PHE A 36 -6.14 11.09 -8.57
C PHE A 36 -5.12 11.94 -7.84
N LEU A 37 -4.33 11.34 -6.96
CA LEU A 37 -3.45 12.06 -6.04
C LEU A 37 -2.00 11.76 -6.37
N ILE A 38 -1.17 12.79 -6.28
CA ILE A 38 0.28 12.68 -6.24
C ILE A 38 0.73 13.26 -4.90
N VAL A 39 1.40 12.45 -4.09
CA VAL A 39 1.94 12.85 -2.79
C VAL A 39 3.44 13.02 -2.94
N LEU A 40 3.90 14.21 -2.57
CA LEU A 40 5.31 14.56 -2.52
C LEU A 40 5.73 14.57 -1.06
N ASN A 41 6.88 13.97 -0.80
CA ASN A 41 7.54 14.05 0.49
C ASN A 41 8.90 14.73 0.34
N SER A 42 9.34 15.33 1.43
CA SER A 42 10.64 15.94 1.57
C SER A 42 11.26 15.48 2.89
N ASN A 43 12.57 15.25 2.97
CA ASN A 43 13.22 14.90 4.23
C ASN A 43 13.75 16.12 4.99
N LEU A 44 14.14 17.19 4.27
CA LEU A 44 14.82 18.36 4.83
C LEU A 44 14.11 19.67 4.47
N THR A 45 13.61 19.77 3.25
CA THR A 45 13.03 21.01 2.72
C THR A 45 11.58 21.17 3.17
N ALA A 46 11.26 22.30 3.78
CA ALA A 46 9.88 22.64 4.12
C ALA A 46 9.05 23.01 2.88
N LEU A 47 7.95 22.31 2.64
CA LEU A 47 7.07 22.42 1.48
C LEU A 47 5.86 23.36 1.70
N ASP A 48 5.53 23.70 2.95
CA ASP A 48 4.37 24.48 3.45
C ASP A 48 4.04 25.82 2.74
N THR A 49 4.99 26.38 2.01
CA THR A 49 4.91 27.66 1.30
C THR A 49 5.28 27.54 -0.19
N SER A 50 5.32 26.32 -0.72
CA SER A 50 5.68 26.05 -2.11
C SER A 50 4.50 26.21 -3.07
N ASP A 51 4.73 26.91 -4.17
CA ASP A 51 3.86 26.90 -5.34
C ASP A 51 4.05 25.61 -6.15
N VAL A 52 2.94 25.09 -6.67
CA VAL A 52 2.93 23.84 -7.44
C VAL A 52 2.46 24.10 -8.85
N GLU A 53 3.19 23.54 -9.82
CA GLU A 53 2.80 23.52 -11.22
C GLU A 53 2.81 22.08 -11.75
N CYS A 54 1.68 21.62 -12.30
CA CYS A 54 1.58 20.30 -12.92
C CYS A 54 1.40 20.39 -14.43
N ILE A 55 2.28 19.71 -15.17
CA ILE A 55 2.28 19.67 -16.63
C ILE A 55 2.13 18.21 -17.08
N LEU A 56 1.22 17.95 -18.01
CA LEU A 56 1.06 16.63 -18.61
C LEU A 56 2.04 16.46 -19.77
N LEU A 57 2.82 15.39 -19.72
CA LEU A 57 3.82 15.02 -20.73
C LEU A 57 3.45 13.69 -21.38
N TYR A 58 3.84 13.50 -22.64
CA TYR A 58 3.88 12.18 -23.25
C TYR A 58 5.00 11.36 -22.63
N ASP A 59 4.72 10.10 -22.31
CA ASP A 59 5.72 9.14 -21.84
C ASP A 59 6.54 8.61 -23.03
N THR A 60 7.37 9.51 -23.53
CA THR A 60 8.32 9.34 -24.64
C THR A 60 9.69 9.76 -24.17
N ILE A 61 10.74 9.41 -24.92
CA ILE A 61 12.13 9.73 -24.56
C ILE A 61 12.30 11.25 -24.35
N ASP A 62 11.63 12.06 -25.18
CA ASP A 62 11.74 13.52 -25.15
C ASP A 62 10.85 14.18 -24.09
N ASN A 63 10.00 13.42 -23.39
CA ASN A 63 9.04 13.91 -22.39
C ASN A 63 8.26 15.15 -22.86
N ARG A 64 7.81 15.13 -24.12
CA ARG A 64 7.17 16.29 -24.75
C ARG A 64 5.86 16.67 -24.04
N PRO A 65 5.57 17.96 -23.79
CA PRO A 65 4.29 18.40 -23.26
C PRO A 65 3.12 18.02 -24.17
N VAL A 66 2.00 17.63 -23.57
CA VAL A 66 0.75 17.36 -24.30
C VAL A 66 0.16 18.70 -24.77
N PRO A 67 -0.01 18.92 -26.08
CA PRO A 67 -0.53 20.17 -26.60
C PRO A 67 -2.01 20.34 -26.28
N TYR A 68 -2.45 21.59 -26.13
CA TYR A 68 -3.85 21.94 -25.95
C TYR A 68 -4.15 23.31 -26.57
N VAL A 69 -5.41 23.53 -26.94
CA VAL A 69 -5.84 24.78 -27.62
C VAL A 69 -6.53 25.72 -26.64
N HIS A 70 -7.56 25.24 -25.93
CA HIS A 70 -8.41 26.09 -25.10
C HIS A 70 -8.27 25.82 -23.60
N CYS A 71 -8.12 24.56 -23.22
CA CYS A 71 -8.09 24.13 -21.81
C CYS A 71 -6.87 23.24 -21.56
N PRO A 72 -6.12 23.45 -20.46
CA PRO A 72 -5.02 22.58 -20.09
C PRO A 72 -5.46 21.10 -19.97
N PRO A 73 -4.62 20.15 -20.41
CA PRO A 73 -4.94 18.71 -20.41
C PRO A 73 -4.95 18.11 -19.00
N ILE A 74 -4.41 18.83 -18.03
CA ILE A 74 -4.43 18.50 -16.60
C ILE A 74 -4.91 19.72 -15.81
N LYS A 75 -5.82 19.47 -14.87
CA LYS A 75 -6.17 20.40 -13.80
C LYS A 75 -5.64 19.83 -12.50
N TYR A 76 -5.27 20.69 -11.57
CA TYR A 76 -4.81 20.28 -10.26
C TYR A 76 -5.21 21.29 -9.20
N LYS A 77 -5.25 20.84 -7.95
CA LYS A 77 -5.30 21.70 -6.77
C LYS A 77 -4.51 21.05 -5.64
N ILE A 78 -4.00 21.88 -4.75
CA ILE A 78 -3.36 21.39 -3.52
C ILE A 78 -4.47 20.94 -2.58
N GLN A 79 -4.42 19.67 -2.15
CA GLN A 79 -5.40 19.10 -1.23
C GLN A 79 -4.94 19.26 0.22
N GLU A 80 -3.66 19.02 0.46
CA GLU A 80 -3.04 19.05 1.79
C GLU A 80 -1.61 19.52 1.63
N MET A 81 -1.17 20.33 2.59
CA MET A 81 0.12 20.99 2.57
C MET A 81 0.61 21.11 4.01
N GLU A 82 1.60 20.30 4.33
CA GLU A 82 2.28 20.26 5.61
C GLU A 82 3.76 20.62 5.43
N GLU A 83 4.51 20.69 6.53
CA GLU A 83 5.93 21.07 6.49
C GLU A 83 6.73 20.17 5.54
N HIS A 84 6.51 18.85 5.53
CA HIS A 84 7.31 17.93 4.70
C HIS A 84 6.50 17.09 3.72
N ILE A 85 5.19 17.32 3.66
CA ILE A 85 4.25 16.54 2.85
C ILE A 85 3.38 17.49 2.04
N LEU A 86 3.24 17.20 0.75
CA LEU A 86 2.39 17.96 -0.16
C LEU A 86 1.55 16.99 -0.99
N THR A 87 0.23 17.05 -0.84
CA THR A 87 -0.71 16.23 -1.61
C THR A 87 -1.36 17.07 -2.69
N VAL A 88 -1.14 16.69 -3.94
CA VAL A 88 -1.70 17.35 -5.13
C VAL A 88 -2.82 16.48 -5.71
N GLU A 89 -4.04 17.00 -5.69
CA GLU A 89 -5.18 16.39 -6.36
C GLU A 89 -5.19 16.80 -7.83
N CYS A 90 -4.92 15.83 -8.71
CA CYS A 90 -4.84 15.99 -10.16
C CYS A 90 -6.08 15.41 -10.85
N LYS A 91 -6.44 15.99 -11.99
CA LYS A 91 -7.55 15.55 -12.84
C LYS A 91 -7.16 15.72 -14.31
N LEU A 92 -7.08 14.62 -15.04
CA LEU A 92 -6.90 14.68 -16.49
C LEU A 92 -8.21 15.13 -17.15
N THR A 93 -8.13 16.20 -17.95
CA THR A 93 -9.28 16.74 -18.66
C THR A 93 -9.47 16.01 -19.99
N VAL A 94 -10.35 16.51 -20.87
CA VAL A 94 -10.75 15.80 -22.10
C VAL A 94 -9.54 15.62 -23.01
N LEU A 95 -8.89 14.48 -22.89
CA LEU A 95 -7.93 13.97 -23.86
C LEU A 95 -8.73 13.43 -25.04
N SER A 96 -8.45 13.96 -26.23
CA SER A 96 -9.05 13.53 -27.50
C SER A 96 -8.87 12.02 -27.75
N SER A 97 -9.62 11.44 -28.69
CA SER A 97 -9.45 10.04 -29.11
C SER A 97 -8.03 9.72 -29.59
N GLN A 98 -7.29 10.71 -30.09
CA GLN A 98 -5.89 10.58 -30.51
C GLN A 98 -4.94 10.23 -29.36
N HIS A 99 -5.41 10.32 -28.11
CA HIS A 99 -4.63 10.09 -26.90
C HIS A 99 -4.97 8.77 -26.20
N GLU A 100 -5.89 7.96 -26.73
CA GLU A 100 -6.40 6.75 -26.04
C GLU A 100 -5.34 5.64 -25.89
N ASP A 101 -4.42 5.53 -26.84
CA ASP A 101 -3.34 4.54 -26.81
C ASP A 101 -2.00 5.09 -26.31
N SER A 102 -1.97 6.36 -25.91
CA SER A 102 -0.77 7.02 -25.40
C SER A 102 -0.57 6.79 -23.91
N LEU A 103 0.69 6.75 -23.49
CA LEU A 103 1.08 6.83 -22.09
C LEU A 103 1.52 8.26 -21.76
N PHE A 104 1.26 8.66 -20.53
CA PHE A 104 1.52 10.01 -20.03
C PHE A 104 2.34 9.98 -18.75
N LYS A 105 2.94 11.12 -18.41
CA LYS A 105 3.53 11.39 -17.11
C LYS A 105 3.12 12.78 -16.67
N VAL A 106 3.04 13.00 -15.36
CA VAL A 106 2.86 14.32 -14.79
C VAL A 106 4.22 14.82 -14.34
N LYS A 107 4.64 15.96 -14.88
CA LYS A 107 5.75 16.74 -14.36
C LYS A 107 5.20 17.68 -13.30
N VAL A 108 5.73 17.55 -12.08
CA VAL A 108 5.41 18.42 -10.96
C VAL A 108 6.60 19.32 -10.70
N ILE A 109 6.41 20.63 -10.86
CA ILE A 109 7.42 21.64 -10.60
C ILE A 109 7.04 22.34 -9.30
N LEU A 110 7.95 22.32 -8.34
CA LEU A 110 7.81 23.02 -7.07
C LEU A 110 8.62 24.30 -7.10
N LYS A 111 8.00 25.41 -6.72
CA LYS A 111 8.64 26.71 -6.62
C LYS A 111 8.47 27.27 -5.21
N LYS A 112 9.53 27.81 -4.63
CA LYS A 112 9.49 28.53 -3.35
C LYS A 112 10.08 29.91 -3.56
N GLU A 113 9.33 30.95 -3.18
CA GLU A 113 9.73 32.35 -3.39
C GLU A 113 10.08 32.66 -4.86
N GLY A 114 9.32 32.08 -5.80
CA GLY A 114 9.52 32.23 -7.24
C GLY A 114 10.70 31.45 -7.84
N ARG A 115 11.46 30.68 -7.04
CA ARG A 115 12.55 29.83 -7.51
C ARG A 115 12.15 28.37 -7.55
N GLU A 116 12.50 27.67 -8.62
CA GLU A 116 12.26 26.22 -8.72
C GLU A 116 13.16 25.46 -7.73
N ILE A 117 12.54 24.74 -6.80
CA ILE A 117 13.25 23.93 -5.78
C ILE A 117 13.33 22.45 -6.16
N ALA A 118 12.38 21.96 -6.97
CA ALA A 118 12.37 20.59 -7.47
C ALA A 118 11.52 20.46 -8.74
N THR A 119 11.93 19.54 -9.60
CA THR A 119 11.14 19.03 -10.73
C THR A 119 11.05 17.52 -10.59
N LEU A 120 9.83 16.99 -10.48
CA LEU A 120 9.55 15.57 -10.27
C LEU A 120 8.71 15.04 -11.42
N ILE A 121 8.94 13.78 -11.80
CA ILE A 121 8.22 13.11 -12.87
C ILE A 121 7.51 11.89 -12.30
N SER A 122 6.20 11.82 -12.51
CA SER A 122 5.37 10.73 -12.04
C SER A 122 5.67 9.41 -12.75
N CYS A 123 5.14 8.31 -12.20
CA CYS A 123 5.08 7.05 -12.91
C CYS A 123 4.19 7.18 -14.16
N SER A 124 4.30 6.20 -15.06
CA SER A 124 3.61 6.22 -16.34
C SER A 124 2.12 6.01 -16.16
N ILE A 125 1.32 6.79 -16.88
CA ILE A 125 -0.13 6.89 -16.73
C ILE A 125 -0.80 6.44 -18.01
N LYS A 126 -1.73 5.50 -17.91
CA LYS A 126 -2.69 5.18 -18.96
C LYS A 126 -4.02 5.85 -18.65
N CYS A 127 -4.56 6.62 -19.58
CA CYS A 127 -5.81 7.34 -19.38
C CYS A 127 -6.99 6.58 -20.01
N THR A 128 -8.06 6.34 -19.28
CA THR A 128 -9.26 5.64 -19.81
C THR A 128 -10.53 6.44 -19.59
N SER A 129 -11.48 6.38 -20.53
CA SER A 129 -12.76 7.11 -20.40
C SER A 129 -13.72 6.48 -19.37
N LYS A 130 -13.59 5.18 -19.13
CA LYS A 130 -14.37 4.42 -18.15
C LYS A 130 -13.45 3.39 -17.49
N LEU A 131 -13.76 3.00 -16.26
CA LEU A 131 -13.17 1.81 -15.67
C LEU A 131 -13.78 0.61 -16.38
N GLU A 132 -12.96 -0.23 -17.01
CA GLU A 132 -13.46 -1.49 -17.54
C GLU A 132 -14.00 -2.32 -16.39
N SER A 133 -15.33 -2.42 -16.29
CA SER A 133 -15.98 -3.39 -15.43
C SER A 133 -15.57 -4.77 -15.95
N LYS A 134 -14.74 -5.48 -15.17
CA LYS A 134 -14.33 -6.85 -15.49
C LYS A 134 -15.59 -7.66 -15.81
N LYS A 135 -15.81 -7.99 -17.08
CA LYS A 135 -16.71 -9.11 -17.43
C LYS A 135 -16.14 -10.33 -16.70
N LYS A 136 -16.95 -10.96 -15.85
CA LYS A 136 -16.67 -12.32 -15.36
C LYS A 136 -16.26 -13.16 -16.59
N PRO A 137 -15.14 -13.90 -16.56
CA PRO A 137 -14.83 -14.82 -17.65
C PRO A 137 -16.03 -15.76 -17.79
N LYS A 138 -16.74 -15.67 -18.91
CA LYS A 138 -17.74 -16.67 -19.27
C LYS A 138 -16.93 -17.93 -19.54
N PHE A 139 -16.96 -18.85 -18.58
CA PHE A 139 -16.45 -20.19 -18.79
C PHE A 139 -17.23 -20.78 -19.97
N ASP A 140 -16.49 -21.11 -21.02
CA ASP A 140 -17.03 -21.69 -22.24
C ASP A 140 -17.87 -22.91 -21.90
N SER A 141 -19.14 -22.85 -22.30
CA SER A 141 -20.03 -23.98 -22.36
C SER A 141 -19.51 -24.95 -23.42
N LEU A 142 -18.59 -25.83 -23.04
CA LEU A 142 -18.29 -27.03 -23.81
C LEU A 142 -19.45 -28.02 -23.65
N LYS A 143 -20.45 -27.86 -24.52
CA LYS A 143 -21.23 -28.99 -25.02
C LYS A 143 -20.31 -29.83 -25.90
N SER A 144 -20.02 -31.07 -25.51
CA SER A 144 -19.91 -32.15 -26.48
C SER A 144 -20.65 -33.38 -25.97
N ASN A 145 -21.50 -33.90 -26.85
CA ASN A 145 -22.38 -35.04 -26.69
C ASN A 145 -21.63 -36.36 -26.48
N ASN A 146 -22.41 -37.34 -26.01
CA ASN A 146 -22.23 -38.80 -26.03
C ASN A 146 -21.41 -39.39 -24.87
N GLU A 147 -22.10 -40.01 -23.89
CA GLU A 147 -22.32 -41.47 -23.94
C GLU A 147 -23.36 -41.97 -22.91
N LYS A 148 -24.40 -42.59 -23.47
CA LYS A 148 -25.16 -43.78 -23.05
C LYS A 148 -25.33 -44.10 -21.56
N ARG A 149 -26.60 -43.92 -21.12
CA ARG A 149 -27.42 -44.84 -20.30
C ARG A 149 -26.72 -46.09 -19.76
N ILE A 150 -26.61 -46.18 -18.44
CA ILE A 150 -26.69 -47.45 -17.69
C ILE A 150 -27.71 -47.26 -16.56
N ARG A 151 -28.69 -48.17 -16.50
CA ARG A 151 -29.76 -48.24 -15.50
C ARG A 151 -29.20 -48.72 -14.15
N PRO A 152 -29.65 -48.20 -13.00
CA PRO A 152 -29.44 -48.88 -11.73
C PRO A 152 -30.63 -49.79 -11.41
N SER A 153 -30.39 -51.10 -11.38
CA SER A 153 -31.27 -52.12 -10.81
C SER A 153 -31.15 -52.14 -9.28
N LYS A 154 -32.30 -52.20 -8.60
CA LYS A 154 -32.48 -52.43 -7.16
C LYS A 154 -31.98 -53.81 -6.72
N ILE A 155 -31.24 -53.89 -5.62
CA ILE A 155 -31.22 -54.98 -4.61
C ILE A 155 -30.83 -54.31 -3.27
N VAL A 156 -31.78 -54.00 -2.37
CA VAL A 156 -32.21 -54.76 -1.16
C VAL A 156 -31.10 -55.01 -0.13
N GLY A 157 -31.15 -54.20 0.94
CA GLY A 157 -31.17 -54.65 2.35
C GLY A 157 -29.86 -55.01 3.04
N SER A 158 -29.38 -54.13 3.93
CA SER A 158 -28.93 -54.53 5.27
C SER A 158 -28.83 -53.31 6.18
N ASN A 159 -29.57 -53.35 7.30
CA ASN A 159 -29.42 -52.46 8.44
C ASN A 159 -28.09 -52.79 9.15
N SER A 160 -27.19 -51.82 9.19
CA SER A 160 -26.20 -51.71 10.27
C SER A 160 -25.86 -50.24 10.50
N ASN A 161 -26.31 -49.73 11.64
CA ASN A 161 -25.85 -48.48 12.21
C ASN A 161 -24.34 -48.59 12.50
N SER A 162 -23.51 -47.85 11.76
CA SER A 162 -22.25 -47.21 12.21
C SER A 162 -21.34 -46.93 11.01
N SER A 163 -21.01 -45.64 10.78
CA SER A 163 -19.80 -45.14 10.10
C SER A 163 -19.94 -43.62 9.93
N THR A 164 -19.38 -42.85 10.86
CA THR A 164 -18.10 -42.11 10.72
C THR A 164 -18.24 -40.77 9.98
N PRO A 165 -18.07 -39.62 10.66
CA PRO A 165 -18.04 -38.29 10.05
C PRO A 165 -16.64 -38.04 9.49
N THR A 166 -16.29 -38.62 8.34
CA THR A 166 -14.90 -38.55 7.82
C THR A 166 -14.75 -38.01 6.40
N SER A 167 -15.81 -37.60 5.71
CA SER A 167 -15.66 -37.06 4.34
C SER A 167 -15.52 -35.54 4.30
N GLU A 168 -16.34 -34.76 5.01
CA GLU A 168 -16.30 -33.29 4.92
C GLU A 168 -15.10 -32.67 5.62
N SER A 169 -14.69 -33.20 6.78
CA SER A 169 -13.50 -32.75 7.51
C SER A 169 -12.21 -33.05 6.73
N SER A 170 -12.16 -34.20 6.04
CA SER A 170 -11.04 -34.59 5.16
C SER A 170 -10.94 -33.71 3.92
N ILE A 171 -12.07 -33.37 3.30
CA ILE A 171 -12.11 -32.51 2.11
C ILE A 171 -11.72 -31.06 2.47
N THR A 172 -12.19 -30.55 3.61
CA THR A 172 -11.83 -29.20 4.07
C THR A 172 -10.37 -29.10 4.51
N THR A 173 -9.83 -30.11 5.20
CA THR A 173 -8.40 -30.14 5.56
C THR A 173 -7.50 -30.25 4.32
N GLN A 174 -7.88 -31.05 3.32
CA GLN A 174 -7.12 -31.15 2.07
C GLN A 174 -7.17 -29.86 1.25
N SER A 175 -8.32 -29.17 1.20
CA SER A 175 -8.47 -27.84 0.60
C SER A 175 -7.56 -26.84 1.29
N LEU A 176 -7.60 -26.78 2.62
CA LEU A 176 -6.78 -25.89 3.44
C LEU A 176 -5.28 -26.12 3.22
N LEU A 177 -4.84 -27.39 3.18
CA LEU A 177 -3.44 -27.74 2.93
C LEU A 177 -2.98 -27.30 1.54
N ASN A 178 -3.85 -27.46 0.53
CA ASN A 178 -3.56 -27.03 -0.83
C ASN A 178 -3.49 -25.49 -0.92
N THR A 179 -4.44 -24.79 -0.32
CA THR A 179 -4.46 -23.32 -0.23
C THR A 179 -3.22 -22.78 0.50
N ASN A 180 -2.85 -23.40 1.63
CA ASN A 180 -1.63 -23.06 2.38
C ASN A 180 -0.36 -23.31 1.56
N THR A 181 -0.30 -24.41 0.80
CA THR A 181 0.86 -24.72 -0.06
C THR A 181 1.04 -23.65 -1.15
N ILE A 182 -0.07 -23.25 -1.79
CA ILE A 182 -0.06 -22.19 -2.82
C ILE A 182 0.36 -20.85 -2.22
N LEU A 183 -0.18 -20.48 -1.05
CA LEU A 183 0.19 -19.28 -0.31
C LEU A 183 1.69 -19.26 0.01
N MET A 184 2.23 -20.36 0.54
CA MET A 184 3.65 -20.47 0.88
C MET A 184 4.56 -20.37 -0.34
N ASP A 185 4.18 -20.96 -1.47
CA ASP A 185 4.94 -20.84 -2.72
C ASP A 185 4.89 -19.44 -3.31
N GLU A 186 3.76 -18.73 -3.18
CA GLU A 186 3.64 -17.34 -3.64
C GLU A 186 4.40 -16.37 -2.73
N ILE A 187 4.39 -16.60 -1.41
CA ILE A 187 5.25 -15.89 -0.45
C ILE A 187 6.72 -16.13 -0.82
N ARG A 188 7.13 -17.38 -1.05
CA ARG A 188 8.52 -17.71 -1.44
C ARG A 188 8.91 -17.02 -2.75
N LYS A 189 8.04 -17.03 -3.76
CA LYS A 189 8.26 -16.33 -5.04
C LYS A 189 8.35 -14.81 -4.86
N ASN A 190 7.58 -14.22 -3.95
CA ASN A 190 7.61 -12.78 -3.71
C ASN A 190 8.80 -12.34 -2.84
N LEU A 191 9.23 -13.15 -1.88
CA LEU A 191 10.47 -12.92 -1.12
C LEU A 191 11.70 -12.93 -2.05
N ASN A 192 11.75 -13.88 -3.00
CA ASN A 192 12.86 -14.01 -3.96
C ASN A 192 12.98 -12.89 -5.00
N LYS A 193 12.04 -11.93 -5.09
CA LYS A 193 12.08 -10.83 -6.07
C LYS A 193 12.98 -9.64 -5.67
N GLY A 194 13.66 -9.70 -4.53
CA GLY A 194 14.60 -8.64 -4.12
C GLY A 194 15.34 -8.87 -2.82
N TYR A 195 14.91 -9.81 -1.97
CA TYR A 195 15.56 -10.11 -0.70
C TYR A 195 15.76 -11.62 -0.55
N ASN A 196 17.03 -12.05 -0.59
CA ASN A 196 17.37 -13.46 -0.51
C ASN A 196 17.28 -13.93 0.96
N PHE A 197 16.09 -14.32 1.42
CA PHE A 197 15.92 -14.88 2.75
C PHE A 197 16.20 -16.39 2.71
N PRO A 198 17.12 -16.92 3.54
CA PRO A 198 17.49 -18.35 3.49
C PRO A 198 16.34 -19.28 3.89
N SER A 199 15.38 -18.81 4.69
CA SER A 199 14.19 -19.56 5.09
C SER A 199 13.02 -18.62 5.39
N PHE A 200 11.81 -19.19 5.47
CA PHE A 200 10.62 -18.47 5.88
C PHE A 200 10.75 -17.94 7.32
N GLU A 201 11.28 -18.74 8.24
CA GLU A 201 11.45 -18.34 9.65
C GLU A 201 12.36 -17.10 9.74
N ILE A 202 13.47 -17.08 9.00
CA ILE A 202 14.39 -15.93 8.98
C ILE A 202 13.72 -14.69 8.38
N GLY A 203 12.96 -14.86 7.30
CA GLY A 203 12.16 -13.79 6.72
C GLY A 203 11.12 -13.24 7.69
N PHE A 204 10.45 -14.12 8.44
CA PHE A 204 9.42 -13.76 9.41
C PHE A 204 10.02 -13.05 10.63
N THR A 205 11.15 -13.52 11.17
CA THR A 205 11.87 -12.82 12.25
C THR A 205 12.30 -11.43 11.81
N LYS A 206 12.82 -11.29 10.59
CA LYS A 206 13.23 -9.98 10.04
C LYS A 206 12.03 -9.06 9.82
N PHE A 207 10.90 -9.61 9.39
CA PHE A 207 9.64 -8.89 9.31
C PHE A 207 9.20 -8.36 10.68
N ILE A 208 9.24 -9.19 11.73
CA ILE A 208 8.90 -8.76 13.11
C ILE A 208 9.84 -7.62 13.55
N GLN A 209 11.15 -7.76 13.34
CA GLN A 209 12.13 -6.73 13.69
C GLN A 209 11.85 -5.41 12.97
N LEU A 210 11.62 -5.45 11.65
CA LEU A 210 11.30 -4.26 10.85
C LEU A 210 9.97 -3.64 11.26
N SER A 211 8.96 -4.46 11.57
CA SER A 211 7.66 -3.98 12.03
C SER A 211 7.74 -3.25 13.38
N GLY A 212 8.72 -3.59 14.23
CA GLY A 212 9.00 -2.91 15.49
C GLY A 212 9.68 -1.55 15.33
N LEU A 213 10.27 -1.27 14.16
CA LEU A 213 10.90 0.01 13.82
C LEU A 213 9.92 1.01 13.20
N ILE A 214 8.74 0.55 12.77
CA ILE A 214 7.69 1.40 12.21
C ILE A 214 6.86 1.97 13.36
N GLU A 215 6.64 3.29 13.36
CA GLU A 215 5.77 3.89 14.38
C GLU A 215 4.34 3.31 14.28
N ARG A 216 3.75 3.04 15.45
CA ARG A 216 2.44 2.39 15.56
C ARG A 216 1.31 2.97 14.68
N PRO A 217 1.15 4.29 14.49
CA PRO A 217 0.09 4.81 13.63
C PRO A 217 0.22 4.39 12.17
N PHE A 218 1.45 4.28 11.65
CA PHE A 218 1.69 3.88 10.26
C PHE A 218 1.62 2.37 10.07
N LEU A 219 1.98 1.59 11.08
CA LEU A 219 1.97 0.13 11.01
C LEU A 219 0.61 -0.42 10.60
N ARG A 220 -0.49 0.10 11.18
CA ARG A 220 -1.86 -0.28 10.81
C ARG A 220 -2.17 0.02 9.34
N GLN A 221 -1.72 1.18 8.84
CA GLN A 221 -1.96 1.58 7.47
C GLN A 221 -1.17 0.71 6.49
N TYR A 222 0.08 0.38 6.80
CA TYR A 222 0.90 -0.54 6.01
C TYR A 222 0.28 -1.94 5.94
N TYR A 223 -0.28 -2.45 7.03
CA TYR A 223 -1.01 -3.73 7.00
C TYR A 223 -2.24 -3.67 6.09
N ILE A 224 -3.03 -2.61 6.19
CA ILE A 224 -4.22 -2.43 5.35
C ILE A 224 -3.84 -2.36 3.87
N ASP A 225 -2.79 -1.59 3.54
CA ASP A 225 -2.34 -1.44 2.15
C ASP A 225 -1.70 -2.73 1.62
N SER A 226 -1.01 -3.50 2.47
CA SER A 226 -0.51 -4.83 2.13
C SER A 226 -1.65 -5.80 1.80
N ILE A 227 -2.70 -5.83 2.62
CA ILE A 227 -3.90 -6.67 2.38
C ILE A 227 -4.62 -6.23 1.10
N ARG A 228 -4.75 -4.92 0.84
CA ARG A 228 -5.35 -4.40 -0.40
C ARG A 228 -4.55 -4.77 -1.65
N ALA A 229 -3.23 -4.91 -1.53
CA ALA A 229 -2.35 -5.28 -2.63
C ALA A 229 -2.37 -6.80 -2.92
N MET A 230 -2.94 -7.63 -2.03
CA MET A 230 -3.04 -9.06 -2.25
C MET A 230 -3.99 -9.39 -3.41
N SER A 231 -3.65 -10.46 -4.15
CA SER A 231 -4.54 -10.96 -5.20
C SER A 231 -5.83 -11.52 -4.57
N GLY A 232 -6.95 -11.45 -5.30
CA GLY A 232 -8.24 -11.94 -4.80
C GLY A 232 -8.20 -13.41 -4.39
N ASN A 233 -7.36 -14.24 -5.02
CA ASN A 233 -7.19 -15.64 -4.67
C ASN A 233 -6.53 -15.80 -3.29
N LEU A 234 -5.56 -14.94 -2.95
CA LEU A 234 -4.90 -14.98 -1.65
C LEU A 234 -5.81 -14.47 -0.54
N ILE A 235 -6.65 -13.45 -0.83
CA ILE A 235 -7.68 -12.97 0.10
C ILE A 235 -8.70 -14.08 0.38
N CYS A 236 -9.22 -14.74 -0.66
CA CYS A 236 -10.11 -15.88 -0.48
C CYS A 236 -9.46 -17.03 0.29
N GLY A 237 -8.16 -17.28 0.09
CA GLY A 237 -7.42 -18.28 0.85
C GLY A 237 -7.26 -17.90 2.33
N LEU A 238 -6.98 -16.64 2.63
CA LEU A 238 -6.96 -16.14 4.01
C LEU A 238 -8.34 -16.22 4.69
N ASP A 239 -9.41 -15.94 3.96
CA ASP A 239 -10.78 -16.08 4.45
C ASP A 239 -11.13 -17.55 4.73
N GLU A 240 -10.71 -18.49 3.86
CA GLU A 240 -10.87 -19.93 4.07
C GLU A 240 -10.12 -20.39 5.34
N ILE A 241 -8.88 -19.94 5.53
CA ILE A 241 -8.09 -20.22 6.74
C ILE A 241 -8.76 -19.65 7.98
N THR A 242 -9.22 -18.40 7.92
CA THR A 242 -9.88 -17.72 9.03
C THR A 242 -11.21 -18.38 9.38
N SER A 243 -11.97 -18.82 8.39
CA SER A 243 -13.23 -19.55 8.59
C SER A 243 -12.99 -20.89 9.28
N VAL A 244 -11.92 -21.60 8.94
CA VAL A 244 -11.56 -22.86 9.62
C VAL A 244 -11.09 -22.62 11.05
N LEU A 245 -10.26 -21.59 11.29
CA LEU A 245 -9.83 -21.21 12.64
C LEU A 245 -10.97 -20.70 13.53
N GLY A 246 -11.93 -19.98 12.95
CA GLY A 246 -13.12 -19.48 13.66
C GLY A 246 -14.15 -20.57 13.94
N ASN A 247 -14.18 -21.64 13.14
CA ASN A 247 -15.08 -22.77 13.30
C ASN A 247 -14.45 -23.96 14.06
N THR A 248 -13.14 -23.95 14.33
CA THR A 248 -12.57 -24.87 15.32
C THR A 248 -13.20 -24.53 16.66
N PRO A 249 -14.00 -25.42 17.28
CA PRO A 249 -14.43 -25.19 18.65
C PRO A 249 -13.16 -25.00 19.48
N HIS A 250 -13.11 -23.94 20.28
CA HIS A 250 -12.10 -23.80 21.32
C HIS A 250 -12.14 -25.08 22.15
N GLN A 251 -11.32 -26.07 21.81
CA GLN A 251 -10.85 -27.02 22.79
C GLN A 251 -10.04 -26.16 23.74
N SER A 252 -10.68 -25.85 24.86
CA SER A 252 -10.07 -25.25 26.02
C SER A 252 -8.82 -26.07 26.36
N TYR A 253 -7.67 -25.69 25.82
CA TYR A 253 -6.39 -26.05 26.40
C TYR A 253 -6.26 -25.21 27.67
N SER A 254 -7.01 -25.61 28.70
CA SER A 254 -6.63 -25.37 30.07
C SER A 254 -5.39 -26.23 30.36
N ASN A 255 -4.25 -25.84 29.80
CA ASN A 255 -2.99 -26.12 30.47
C ASN A 255 -2.80 -25.02 31.50
N PRO A 256 -2.70 -25.34 32.80
CA PRO A 256 -2.41 -24.33 33.81
C PRO A 256 -1.03 -23.76 33.52
N ILE A 257 -1.00 -22.49 33.08
CA ILE A 257 0.22 -21.71 33.07
C ILE A 257 0.66 -21.59 34.53
N ASN A 258 1.79 -22.23 34.83
CA ASN A 258 2.48 -22.18 36.09
C ASN A 258 2.76 -20.69 36.46
N PRO A 259 2.17 -20.15 37.54
CA PRO A 259 2.34 -18.75 37.91
C PRO A 259 3.65 -18.56 38.71
N GLN A 260 4.78 -18.78 38.06
CA GLN A 260 6.13 -18.61 38.64
C GLN A 260 7.09 -18.01 37.60
N ILE A 261 6.70 -16.92 36.95
CA ILE A 261 7.68 -15.97 36.38
C ILE A 261 7.32 -14.60 36.95
N ARG A 262 7.83 -14.36 38.16
CA ARG A 262 7.95 -13.02 38.76
C ARG A 262 8.89 -12.20 37.88
N PHE A 263 8.36 -11.18 37.21
CA PHE A 263 9.16 -10.01 36.88
C PHE A 263 9.11 -9.09 38.10
N ASP A 264 10.17 -9.12 38.91
CA ASP A 264 10.39 -8.12 39.94
C ASP A 264 10.64 -6.78 39.26
N ILE A 265 9.60 -5.95 39.22
CA ILE A 265 9.69 -4.52 38.93
C ILE A 265 9.98 -3.83 40.27
N PRO A 266 11.15 -3.19 40.48
CA PRO A 266 11.34 -2.34 41.64
C PRO A 266 10.54 -1.04 41.43
N GLN A 267 9.32 -1.00 41.97
CA GLN A 267 8.63 0.24 42.32
C GLN A 267 9.09 0.69 43.71
N ASN A 268 9.92 1.74 43.76
CA ASN A 268 9.81 2.86 44.71
C ASN A 268 11.11 3.67 44.70
N GLN A 269 11.13 4.75 43.92
CA GLN A 269 11.80 5.97 44.37
C GLN A 269 10.82 7.14 44.25
N PRO A 270 10.58 7.88 45.33
CA PRO A 270 9.67 9.01 45.32
C PRO A 270 10.27 10.17 44.52
N LEU A 271 9.40 10.90 43.82
CA LEU A 271 9.69 12.16 43.15
C LEU A 271 10.42 13.10 44.11
N ARG A 272 11.69 13.39 43.83
CA ARG A 272 12.32 14.61 44.36
C ARG A 272 11.72 15.80 43.63
N GLN A 273 10.87 16.53 44.34
CA GLN A 273 10.58 17.94 44.11
C GLN A 273 11.89 18.69 43.84
N THR A 274 12.11 19.09 42.60
CA THR A 274 13.09 20.14 42.28
C THR A 274 12.35 21.46 42.40
N GLN A 275 12.52 22.10 43.57
CA GLN A 275 12.25 23.52 43.75
C GLN A 275 13.15 24.31 42.79
N PHE A 276 12.57 24.91 41.75
CA PHE A 276 13.22 26.00 41.04
C PHE A 276 13.01 27.27 41.86
N CYS A 277 14.02 27.61 42.66
CA CYS A 277 14.13 28.91 43.29
C CYS A 277 14.36 29.99 42.21
N MET A 278 13.63 31.08 42.36
CA MET A 278 13.95 32.36 41.76
C MET A 278 15.35 32.80 42.21
N ALA A 279 16.17 33.24 41.27
CA ALA A 279 17.25 34.19 41.52
C ALA A 279 17.17 35.25 40.41
N GLN A 280 16.63 36.40 40.80
CA GLN A 280 16.91 37.68 40.18
C GLN A 280 18.40 37.96 40.37
N ASP A 281 19.08 38.40 39.32
CA ASP A 281 20.20 39.33 39.45
C ASP A 281 20.38 40.09 38.13
N LEU A 282 19.94 41.35 38.17
CA LEU A 282 20.49 42.43 37.35
C LEU A 282 21.97 42.63 37.71
N PRO A 283 22.76 43.20 36.79
CA PRO A 283 23.36 44.46 37.17
C PRO A 283 23.06 45.60 36.20
N ASN A 284 22.82 46.73 36.84
CA ASN A 284 22.65 48.08 36.35
C ASN A 284 23.93 48.66 35.71
N THR A 285 23.69 49.44 34.65
CA THR A 285 24.26 50.76 34.31
C THR A 285 25.79 51.00 34.26
N MET A 286 26.25 51.46 33.08
CA MET A 286 27.01 52.69 32.81
C MET A 286 26.83 52.99 31.29
N ASN A 287 26.10 54.00 30.79
CA ASN A 287 26.37 55.46 30.77
C ASN A 287 27.87 55.78 30.70
N THR A 288 28.48 56.48 29.72
CA THR A 288 28.14 57.52 28.71
C THR A 288 29.45 57.76 27.89
N PRO A 289 29.73 58.86 27.14
CA PRO A 289 29.00 59.62 26.11
C PRO A 289 29.82 59.81 24.79
N PHE A 290 29.20 60.45 23.79
CA PHE A 290 29.73 61.37 22.75
C PHE A 290 31.22 61.32 22.32
N MET A 291 31.48 61.25 21.01
CA MET A 291 32.00 62.41 20.24
C MET A 291 32.02 62.16 18.72
N ASN A 292 31.50 63.17 18.01
CA ASN A 292 31.70 63.63 16.62
C ASN A 292 31.65 62.63 15.46
#